data_AF-A0A431TWE9-F1
#
_entry.id   AF-A0A431TWE9-F1
#
_cell.length_a   1.000
_cell.length_b   1.000
_cell.length_c   1.000
_cell.angle_alpha   90.00
_cell.angle_beta   90.00
_cell.angle_gamma   90.00
#
_symmetry.space_group_name_H-M   'P 1'
#
loop_
_entity.id
_entity.type
_entity.pdbx_description
1 polymer ?
#
loop_
_entity_poly.entity_id
_entity_poly.type
_entity_poly.pdbx_seq_one_letter_code
_entity_poly.pdbx_strand_id
1 'polypeptide(L)' 'MQPPETTPTPNDLRTLLPHGAISNIARTLRLSHTAVAKALQKAKPSHPAVAEAVRLIKESGSQNVQEDLNQLLKSNG' A
#
# COMPACT_ATOMS: atom_id res chain seq x y z
N MET A 1 2.61 14.04 -30.69
CA MET A 1 2.43 12.69 -30.12
C MET A 1 2.17 12.87 -28.64
N GLN A 2 0.97 12.52 -28.17
CA GLN A 2 0.61 12.61 -26.75
C GLN A 2 1.21 11.38 -26.04
N PRO A 3 1.86 11.51 -24.88
CA PRO A 3 2.32 10.34 -24.14
C PRO A 3 1.10 9.50 -23.73
N PRO A 4 1.18 8.16 -23.76
CA PRO A 4 0.08 7.33 -23.31
C PRO A 4 -0.16 7.64 -21.83
N GLU A 5 -1.33 8.19 -21.53
CA GLU A 5 -1.87 8.24 -20.19
C GLU A 5 -2.11 6.79 -19.75
N THR A 6 -1.10 6.20 -19.12
CA THR A 6 -1.25 4.95 -18.39
C THR A 6 -2.17 5.24 -17.21
N THR A 7 -3.46 5.16 -17.46
CA THR A 7 -4.46 4.96 -16.41
C THR A 7 -3.97 3.77 -15.58
N PRO A 8 -3.58 3.96 -14.30
CA PRO A 8 -3.16 2.85 -13.48
C PRO A 8 -4.35 1.92 -13.39
N THR A 9 -4.21 0.69 -13.91
CA THR A 9 -5.21 -0.36 -13.78
C THR A 9 -5.73 -0.35 -12.33
N PRO A 10 -7.04 -0.14 -12.08
CA PRO A 10 -7.54 0.33 -10.76
C PRO A 10 -7.31 -0.60 -9.57
N ASN A 11 -6.74 -1.79 -9.76
CA ASN A 11 -6.76 -2.86 -8.77
C ASN A 11 -5.38 -3.37 -8.34
N ASP A 12 -4.27 -2.76 -8.77
CA ASP A 12 -2.97 -3.19 -8.26
C ASP A 12 -2.69 -2.56 -6.90
N LEU A 13 -3.12 -3.24 -5.82
CA LEU A 13 -2.87 -2.85 -4.43
C LEU A 13 -1.39 -2.55 -4.14
N ARG A 14 -0.47 -3.07 -4.96
CA ARG A 14 0.97 -2.80 -4.88
C ARG A 14 1.31 -1.31 -5.05
N THR A 15 0.54 -0.55 -5.80
CA THR A 15 0.82 0.89 -6.04
C THR A 15 0.44 1.76 -4.84
N LEU A 16 -0.49 1.27 -4.01
CA LEU A 16 -0.96 1.95 -2.80
C LEU A 16 -0.14 1.59 -1.56
N LEU A 17 0.70 0.55 -1.66
CA LEU A 17 1.52 0.08 -0.56
C LEU A 17 2.76 0.97 -0.36
N PRO A 18 3.16 1.22 0.90
CA PRO A 18 4.40 1.92 1.17
C PRO A 18 5.61 1.11 0.68
N HIS A 19 6.72 1.80 0.38
CA HIS A 19 7.95 1.15 -0.05
C HIS A 19 8.40 0.10 0.98
N GLY A 20 8.74 -1.10 0.50
CA GLY A 20 9.15 -2.21 1.35
C GLY A 20 8.01 -2.99 2.01
N ALA A 21 6.74 -2.58 1.85
CA ALA A 21 5.60 -3.29 2.43
C ALA A 21 5.50 -4.75 1.98
N ILE A 22 5.76 -5.04 0.69
CA ILE A 22 5.75 -6.41 0.15
C ILE A 22 6.76 -7.29 0.90
N SER A 23 7.96 -6.77 1.16
CA SER A 23 9.01 -7.47 1.92
C SER A 23 8.62 -7.68 3.37
N ASN A 24 7.98 -6.68 3.98
CA ASN A 24 7.48 -6.77 5.34
C ASN A 24 6.37 -7.84 5.45
N ILE A 25 5.38 -7.80 4.57
CA ILE A 25 4.28 -8.78 4.49
C ILE A 25 4.83 -10.19 4.27
N ALA A 26 5.77 -10.35 3.34
CA ALA A 26 6.43 -11.62 3.06
C ALA A 26 7.12 -12.19 4.32
N ARG A 27 7.84 -11.34 5.07
CA ARG A 27 8.49 -11.72 6.33
C ARG A 27 7.49 -12.08 7.41
N THR A 28 6.48 -11.23 7.64
CA THR A 28 5.45 -11.43 8.68
C THR A 28 4.65 -12.69 8.45
N LEU A 29 4.24 -12.95 7.21
CA LEU A 29 3.43 -14.11 6.85
C LEU A 29 4.27 -15.36 6.49
N ARG A 30 5.61 -15.25 6.55
CA ARG A 30 6.56 -16.30 6.10
C ARG A 30 6.25 -16.81 4.68
N LEU A 31 5.87 -15.90 3.79
CA LEU A 31 5.56 -16.18 2.40
C LEU A 31 6.70 -15.72 1.49
N SER A 32 6.77 -16.31 0.29
CA SER A 32 7.69 -15.81 -0.72
C SER A 32 7.21 -14.47 -1.28
N HIS A 33 8.16 -13.62 -1.68
CA HIS A 33 7.87 -12.35 -2.37
C HIS A 33 6.93 -12.56 -3.57
N THR A 34 7.17 -13.62 -4.34
CA THR A 34 6.36 -13.97 -5.52
C THR A 34 4.93 -14.33 -5.14
N ALA A 35 4.72 -15.05 -4.04
CA ALA A 35 3.38 -15.39 -3.56
C ALA A 35 2.62 -14.13 -3.12
N VAL A 36 3.27 -13.22 -2.39
CA VAL A 36 2.70 -11.94 -1.99
C VAL A 36 2.36 -11.09 -3.21
N ALA A 37 3.31 -10.89 -4.14
CA ALA A 37 3.10 -10.10 -5.34
C ALA A 37 1.95 -10.65 -6.21
N LYS A 38 1.87 -11.98 -6.37
CA LYS A 38 0.79 -12.64 -7.11
C LYS A 38 -0.56 -12.53 -6.40
N ALA A 39 -0.58 -12.59 -5.07
CA ALA A 39 -1.78 -12.42 -4.28
C ALA A 39 -2.34 -10.99 -4.40
N LEU A 40 -1.45 -9.99 -4.32
CA LEU A 40 -1.80 -8.57 -4.48
C LEU A 40 -2.27 -8.27 -5.90
N GLN A 41 -1.58 -8.78 -6.93
CA GLN A 41 -1.98 -8.63 -8.32
C GLN A 41 -3.38 -9.21 -8.59
N LYS A 42 -3.71 -10.33 -7.92
CA LYS A 42 -5.03 -10.96 -8.05
C LYS A 42 -6.09 -10.36 -7.12
N ALA A 43 -5.70 -9.43 -6.25
CA ALA A 43 -6.55 -8.76 -5.27
C ALA A 43 -7.53 -9.71 -4.54
N LYS A 44 -7.10 -10.93 -4.20
CA LYS A 44 -7.96 -11.91 -3.54
C LYS A 44 -8.14 -11.56 -2.06
N PRO A 45 -9.32 -11.10 -1.60
CA PRO A 45 -9.50 -10.65 -0.22
C PRO A 45 -9.36 -11.78 0.81
N SER A 46 -9.56 -13.04 0.40
CA SER A 46 -9.36 -14.22 1.26
C SER A 46 -7.88 -14.55 1.49
N HIS A 47 -6.95 -13.94 0.76
CA HIS A 47 -5.53 -14.22 0.91
C HIS A 47 -4.92 -13.35 2.02
N PRO A 48 -4.18 -13.92 2.99
CA PRO A 48 -3.66 -13.18 4.14
C PRO A 48 -2.76 -12.01 3.74
N ALA A 49 -1.98 -12.16 2.66
CA ALA A 49 -1.15 -11.06 2.13
C ALA A 49 -1.95 -9.83 1.66
N VAL A 50 -3.18 -10.03 1.16
CA VAL A 50 -4.05 -8.92 0.73
C VAL A 50 -4.68 -8.23 1.93
N ALA A 51 -5.13 -9.00 2.92
CA ALA A 51 -5.64 -8.45 4.18
C ALA A 51 -4.57 -7.60 4.89
N GLU A 52 -3.34 -8.10 4.94
CA GLU A 52 -2.23 -7.39 5.58
C GLU A 52 -1.80 -6.15 4.78
N ALA A 53 -1.80 -6.23 3.45
CA ALA A 53 -1.58 -5.06 2.61
C ALA A 53 -2.61 -3.96 2.85
N VAL A 54 -3.90 -4.31 2.90
CA VAL A 54 -4.97 -3.35 3.19
C VAL A 54 -4.81 -2.74 4.58
N ARG A 55 -4.39 -3.54 5.57
CA ARG A 55 -4.10 -3.05 6.93
C ARG A 55 -2.98 -2.01 6.92
N LEU A 56 -1.87 -2.30 6.24
CA LEU A 56 -0.73 -1.38 6.12
C LEU A 56 -1.10 -0.09 5.39
N ILE A 57 -1.88 -0.16 4.32
CA ILE A 57 -2.35 1.03 3.59
C ILE A 57 -3.15 1.95 4.52
N LYS A 58 -4.05 1.40 5.33
CA LYS A 58 -4.85 2.17 6.30
C LYS A 58 -3.99 2.80 7.40
N GLU A 59 -3.03 2.04 7.91
CA GLU A 59 -2.11 2.50 8.95
C GLU A 59 -1.22 3.65 8.46
N SER A 60 -0.59 3.49 7.30
CA SER A 60 0.21 4.54 6.67
C SER A 60 -0.61 5.77 6.31
N GLY A 61 -1.82 5.59 5.78
CA GLY A 61 -2.72 6.72 5.51
C GLY A 61 -3.07 7.51 6.78
N SER A 62 -3.29 6.82 7.90
CA SER A 62 -3.57 7.47 9.19
C SER A 62 -2.36 8.24 9.72
N GLN A 63 -1.15 7.71 9.54
CA GLN A 63 0.09 8.40 9.92
C GLN A 63 0.30 9.68 9.11
N ASN A 64 0.10 9.63 7.79
CA ASN A 64 0.22 10.80 6.94
C ASN A 64 -0.77 11.91 7.35
N VAL A 65 -2.02 11.55 7.64
CA VAL A 65 -3.03 12.52 8.12
C VAL A 65 -2.61 13.15 9.45
N GLN A 66 -2.03 12.38 10.36
CA GLN A 66 -1.52 12.89 11.63
C GLN A 66 -0.35 13.86 11.43
N GLU A 67 0.56 13.55 10.51
CA GLU A 67 1.67 14.44 10.14
C GLU A 67 1.17 15.74 9.53
N ASP A 68 0.22 15.68 8.59
CA ASP A 68 -0.40 16.85 7.97
C ASP A 68 -1.08 17.74 9.02
N LEU A 69 -1.85 17.14 9.95
CA LEU A 69 -2.47 17.87 11.05
C LEU A 69 -1.44 18.55 11.95
N ASN A 70 -0.35 17.84 12.28
CA ASN A 70 0.73 18.40 13.09
C ASN A 70 1.43 19.57 12.38
N GLN A 71 1.56 19.53 11.05
CA GLN A 71 2.11 20.65 10.28
C GLN A 71 1.17 21.85 10.26
N LEU A 72 -0.13 21.63 10.07
CA LEU A 72 -1.15 22.69 10.11
C LEU A 72 -1.20 23.41 11.46
N LEU A 73 -1.06 22.67 12.56
CA LEU A 73 -0.99 23.25 13.90
C LEU A 73 0.28 24.09 14.12
N LYS A 74 1.40 23.71 13.50
CA LYS A 74 2.66 24.46 13.58
C LYS A 74 2.67 25.71 12.70
N SER A 75 1.96 25.70 11.58
CA SER A 75 1.89 26.85 10.66
C SER A 75 0.90 27.93 11.11
N ASN A 76 -0.03 27.60 12.03
CA ASN A 76 -1.04 28.52 12.56
C ASN A 76 -0.68 29.09 13.95
N GLY A 77 0.56 28.92 14.41
CA GLY A 77 1.07 29.41 15.70
C GLY A 77 2.04 30.58 15.56
#